data_AF-A0A6V7LBR3-F1
#
_entry.id   AF-A0A6V7LBR3-F1
#
_cell.length_a   1.000
_cell.length_b   1.000
_cell.length_c   1.000
_cell.angle_alpha   90.00
_cell.angle_beta   90.00
_cell.angle_gamma   90.00
#
_symmetry.space_group_name_H-M   'P 1'
#
loop_
_entity.id
_entity.type
_entity.pdbx_description
1 polymer ?
#
loop_
_entity_poly.entity_id
_entity_poly.type
_entity_poly.pdbx_seq_one_letter_code
_entity_poly.pdbx_strand_id
1 'polypeptide(L)' 'VPYEDLRERYLQFSVYDFDRFSRHDLIGQVVHKDLLDCTTLEQEIGYVMPILCAPQ' A
#
# COMPACT_ATOMS: atom_id res chain seq x y z
N VAL A 1 -11.78 11.40 1.28
CA VAL A 1 -10.63 12.07 1.93
C VAL A 1 -10.33 13.33 1.12
N PRO A 2 -10.41 14.53 1.71
CA PRO A 2 -9.98 15.77 1.08
C PRO A 2 -8.53 15.70 0.59
N TYR A 3 -8.18 16.46 -0.47
CA TYR A 3 -6.82 16.47 -1.03
C TYR A 3 -5.77 16.91 0.00
N GLU A 4 -6.07 17.94 0.79
CA GLU A 4 -5.17 18.44 1.84
C GLU A 4 -4.87 17.39 2.90
N ASP A 5 -5.83 16.52 3.19
CA ASP A 5 -5.67 15.45 4.18
C ASP A 5 -4.76 14.32 3.66
N LEU A 6 -4.50 14.22 2.34
CA LEU A 6 -3.70 13.13 1.77
C LEU A 6 -2.23 13.15 2.22
N ARG A 7 -1.71 14.32 2.63
CA ARG A 7 -0.34 14.44 3.16
C ARG A 7 -0.14 13.65 4.45
N GLU A 8 -1.21 13.46 5.23
CA GLU A 8 -1.17 12.72 6.49
C GLU A 8 -1.64 11.27 6.32
N ARG A 9 -1.85 10.81 5.08
CA ARG A 9 -2.30 9.46 4.76
C ARG A 9 -1.18 8.64 4.13
N TYR A 10 -1.36 7.33 4.23
CA TYR A 10 -0.49 6.34 3.60
C TYR A 10 -1.36 5.29 2.91
N LEU A 11 -0.79 4.64 1.90
CA LEU A 11 -1.39 3.48 1.26
C LEU A 11 -0.82 2.20 1.88
N GLN A 12 -1.71 1.28 2.23
CA GLN A 12 -1.35 -0.05 2.70
C GLN A 12 -2.00 -1.09 1.81
N PHE A 13 -1.17 -1.85 1.11
CA PHE A 13 -1.60 -3.01 0.35
C PHE A 13 -1.40 -4.25 1.20
N SER A 14 -2.41 -5.10 1.31
CA SER A 14 -2.27 -6.42 1.93
C SER A 14 -2.09 -7.45 0.83
N VAL A 15 -1.02 -8.24 0.91
CA VAL A 15 -0.65 -9.25 -0.09
C VAL A 15 -1.02 -10.61 0.45
N TYR A 16 -1.80 -11.36 -0.32
CA TYR A 16 -2.30 -12.68 0.06
C TYR A 16 -1.83 -13.73 -0.93
N ASP A 17 -1.61 -14.95 -0.43
CA ASP A 17 -1.51 -16.15 -1.27
C ASP A 17 -2.91 -16.63 -1.64
N PHE A 18 -3.12 -16.98 -2.90
CA PHE A 18 -4.44 -17.37 -3.38
C PHE A 18 -4.70 -18.86 -3.12
N ASP A 19 -5.81 -19.14 -2.43
CA ASP A 19 -6.28 -20.50 -2.19
C ASP A 19 -7.66 -20.73 -2.81
N ARG A 20 -7.79 -21.82 -3.57
CA ARG A 20 -9.04 -22.13 -4.28
C ARG A 20 -10.17 -22.63 -3.36
N PHE A 21 -9.83 -23.28 -2.25
CA PHE A 21 -10.80 -24.00 -1.41
C PHE A 21 -10.77 -23.60 0.07
N SER A 22 -10.01 -22.56 0.42
CA SER A 22 -9.89 -22.05 1.79
C SER A 22 -9.80 -20.53 1.78
N ARG A 23 -9.79 -19.93 2.97
CA ARG A 23 -9.43 -18.51 3.11
C ARG A 23 -7.97 -18.35 2.66
N HIS A 24 -7.73 -17.31 1.87
CA HIS A 24 -6.40 -16.92 1.44
C HIS A 24 -5.50 -16.56 2.63
N ASP A 25 -4.25 -17.01 2.60
CA ASP A 25 -3.27 -16.71 3.63
C ASP A 25 -2.61 -15.34 3.43
N LEU A 26 -2.47 -14.58 4.51
CA LEU A 26 -1.81 -13.28 4.47
C LEU A 26 -0.28 -13.49 4.41
N ILE A 27 0.34 -13.04 3.32
CA ILE A 27 1.81 -13.02 3.18
C ILE A 27 2.39 -11.82 3.95
N GLY A 28 1.78 -10.64 3.80
CA GLY A 28 2.26 -9.42 4.43
C GLY A 28 1.65 -8.15 3.85
N GLN A 29 2.33 -7.01 4.07
CA GLN A 29 1.85 -5.69 3.70
C GLN A 29 2.91 -4.86 2.99
N VAL A 30 2.49 -4.05 2.01
CA VAL A 30 3.33 -3.02 1.39
C VAL A 30 2.77 -1.67 1.80
N VAL A 31 3.61 -0.80 2.36
CA VAL A 31 3.20 0.48 2.93
C VAL A 31 3.94 1.63 2.24
N HIS A 32 3.20 2.52 1.59
CA HIS A 32 3.72 3.74 0.98
C HIS A 32 3.20 4.96 1.74
N LYS A 33 4.11 5.71 2.34
CA LYS A 33 3.84 6.98 3.04
C LYS A 33 4.10 8.16 2.11
N ASP A 34 3.66 9.33 2.53
CA ASP A 34 4.04 10.62 1.93
C ASP A 34 3.62 10.71 0.44
N LEU A 35 2.34 10.41 0.19
CA LEU A 35 1.76 10.24 -1.16
C LEU A 35 1.93 11.44 -2.11
N LEU A 36 2.23 12.62 -1.57
CA LEU A 36 2.39 13.87 -2.34
C LEU A 36 3.82 14.40 -2.33
N ASP A 37 4.79 13.67 -1.74
CA ASP A 37 6.15 14.20 -1.54
C ASP A 37 6.98 14.15 -2.83
N CYS A 38 6.70 13.18 -3.71
CA CYS A 38 7.43 13.04 -4.96
C CYS A 38 6.67 13.58 -6.19
N THR A 39 5.35 13.82 -6.11
CA THR A 39 4.51 14.05 -7.31
C THR A 39 3.21 14.80 -7.04
N THR A 40 2.69 15.41 -8.11
CA THR A 40 1.27 15.74 -8.23
C THR A 40 0.50 14.53 -8.80
N LEU A 41 -0.80 14.42 -8.52
CA LEU A 41 -1.68 13.34 -9.02
C LEU A 41 -1.88 13.32 -10.55
N GLU A 42 -1.14 14.16 -11.27
CA GLU A 42 -1.24 14.37 -12.71
C GLU A 42 -0.27 13.48 -13.51
N GLN A 43 0.70 12.86 -12.83
CA GLN A 43 1.72 12.01 -13.45
C GLN A 43 1.73 10.61 -12.83
N GLU A 44 1.98 9.62 -13.68
CA GLU A 44 2.20 8.23 -13.25
C GLU A 44 3.59 8.07 -12.64
N ILE A 45 3.67 7.26 -11.58
CA ILE A 45 4.89 6.98 -10.84
C ILE A 45 5.01 5.51 -10.49
N GLY A 46 6.26 5.04 -10.50
CA GLY A 46 6.62 3.68 -10.11
C GLY A 46 7.39 3.66 -8.80
N TYR A 47 6.99 2.77 -7.88
CA TYR A 47 7.74 2.47 -6.66
C TYR A 47 8.00 0.96 -6.57
N VAL A 48 9.15 0.61 -6.01
CA VAL A 48 9.47 -0.76 -5.60
C VAL A 48 9.63 -0.75 -4.09
N MET A 49 8.81 -1.55 -3.41
CA MET A 49 8.80 -1.64 -1.95
C MET A 49 8.79 -3.09 -1.50
N PRO A 50 9.45 -3.41 -0.38
CA PRO A 50 9.42 -4.76 0.17
C PRO A 50 8.05 -5.10 0.77
N ILE A 51 7.70 -6.39 0.77
CA ILE A 51 6.58 -6.91 1.54
C ILE A 51 7.04 -7.04 3.00
N LEU A 52 6.41 -6.29 3.89
CA LEU A 52 6.65 -6.32 5.32
C LEU A 52 5.76 -7.36 5.98
N CYS A 53 6.23 -7.99 7.05
CA CYS A 53 5.37 -8.85 7.87
C CYS A 53 4.24 -7.99 8.47
N ALA A 54 3.02 -8.53 8.48
CA ALA A 54 1.89 -7.82 9.07
C ALA A 54 2.16 -7.57 10.57
N PRO A 55 1.95 -6.34 11.07
CA PRO A 55 2.03 -6.08 12.51
C PRO A 55 1.02 -6.98 13.24
N GLN A 56 1.48 -7.64 14.32
CA GLN A 56 0.66 -8.50 15.17
C GLN A 56 -0.43 -7.71 15.91
#